data_AF-A0A847F8Y6-F1
#
_entry.id   AF-A0A847F8Y6-F1
#
_cell.length_a   1.000
_cell.length_b   1.000
_cell.length_c   1.000
_cell.angle_alpha   90.00
_cell.angle_beta   90.00
_cell.angle_gamma   90.00
#
_symmetry.space_group_name_H-M   'P 1'
#
loop_
_entity.id
_entity.type
_entity.pdbx_description
1 polymer ?
#
loop_
_entity_poly.entity_id
_entity_poly.type
_entity_poly.pdbx_seq_one_letter_code
_entity_poly.pdbx_strand_id
1 'polypeptide(L)'
;MSLEPLGLGEPIDSRLPFVRKIHALDEARAMRDGAARAERLRLQGALVGEALRSGPKVRAVRTLPITTLAYPTAYALQGAIKLAPPFVILTHRALLVQLEVEGGIKNLLFNPSDPIAARATPFFARLIARLGERLAEKLQRRFPPIEAQLRDLGLSPESIDLIAFDHFHTQDLRPLLGSNEPRPDGRAIHPRFPNALLLAPRAEWEDWDDLHPFEAAWFIRDGKRGVDESKVILTDHDLSLGPGAILLKTPGHTSGNQTLFLNTERGVFGCSENGTSADSWSPYESRIP
;
A
#
# COMPACT_ATOMS: atom_id res chain seq x y z
N MET A 1 32.56 -5.58 -13.90
CA MET A 1 31.67 -6.01 -12.80
C MET A 1 30.24 -5.77 -13.26
N SER A 2 29.51 -6.84 -13.61
CA SER A 2 28.08 -6.74 -13.91
C SER A 2 27.34 -6.42 -12.61
N LEU A 3 27.13 -5.13 -12.33
CA LEU A 3 26.16 -4.73 -11.33
C LEU A 3 24.81 -5.17 -11.89
N GLU A 4 24.19 -6.19 -11.30
CA GLU A 4 22.76 -6.40 -11.52
C GLU A 4 22.08 -5.07 -11.21
N PRO A 5 21.33 -4.48 -12.16
CA PRO A 5 20.93 -3.07 -12.03
C PRO A 5 19.93 -2.79 -10.89
N LEU A 6 19.38 -3.84 -10.26
CA LEU A 6 18.60 -3.74 -9.02
C LEU A 6 19.45 -3.93 -7.75
N GLY A 7 20.66 -4.47 -7.85
CA GLY A 7 21.52 -4.77 -6.70
C GLY A 7 20.83 -5.70 -5.70
N LEU A 8 20.36 -6.87 -6.17
CA LEU A 8 19.60 -7.80 -5.33
C LEU A 8 20.48 -8.37 -4.20
N GLY A 9 20.04 -8.15 -2.97
CA GLY A 9 20.65 -8.70 -1.75
C GLY A 9 20.01 -10.01 -1.31
N GLU A 10 20.18 -10.33 -0.04
CA GLU A 10 19.63 -11.53 0.58
C GLU A 10 18.09 -11.48 0.69
N PRO A 11 17.41 -12.65 0.81
CA PRO A 11 16.01 -12.70 1.20
C PRO A 11 15.75 -12.02 2.53
N ILE A 12 14.56 -11.43 2.70
CA ILE A 12 14.19 -10.75 3.95
C ILE A 12 13.68 -11.68 5.04
N ASP A 13 13.20 -12.87 4.67
CA ASP A 13 12.61 -13.87 5.57
C ASP A 13 12.80 -15.26 4.94
N SER A 14 13.09 -16.29 5.74
CA SER A 14 13.34 -17.65 5.26
C SER A 14 12.09 -18.30 4.65
N ARG A 15 10.89 -17.84 5.00
CA ARG A 15 9.61 -18.27 4.42
C ARG A 15 9.36 -17.65 3.05
N LEU A 16 10.08 -16.58 2.71
CA LEU A 16 9.93 -15.79 1.49
C LEU A 16 11.26 -15.68 0.72
N PRO A 17 11.85 -16.80 0.25
CA PRO A 17 13.15 -16.76 -0.43
C PRO A 17 13.16 -15.90 -1.71
N PHE A 18 11.98 -15.66 -2.31
CA PHE A 18 11.81 -14.83 -3.49
C PHE A 18 11.70 -13.32 -3.20
N VAL A 19 11.46 -12.92 -1.95
CA VAL A 19 11.41 -11.51 -1.55
C VAL A 19 12.79 -11.07 -1.07
N ARG A 20 13.48 -10.28 -1.88
CA ARG A 20 14.90 -9.93 -1.70
C ARG A 20 15.10 -8.44 -1.55
N LYS A 21 16.12 -8.03 -0.82
CA LYS A 21 16.51 -6.61 -0.69
C LYS A 21 16.97 -6.06 -2.04
N ILE A 22 16.69 -4.79 -2.29
CA ILE A 22 17.24 -3.98 -3.40
C ILE A 22 18.18 -2.95 -2.78
N HIS A 23 19.44 -2.97 -3.18
CA HIS A 23 20.46 -2.04 -2.68
C HIS A 23 20.77 -0.88 -3.64
N ALA A 24 20.19 -0.87 -4.84
CA ALA A 24 20.48 0.12 -5.88
C ALA A 24 20.25 1.59 -5.47
N LEU A 25 19.40 1.84 -4.47
CA LEU A 25 19.09 3.20 -3.98
C LEU A 25 19.72 3.53 -2.61
N ASP A 26 20.41 2.59 -1.96
CA ASP A 26 20.88 2.76 -0.58
C ASP A 26 21.89 3.89 -0.43
N GLU A 27 22.87 3.97 -1.34
CA GLU A 27 23.86 5.06 -1.35
C GLU A 27 23.17 6.42 -1.46
N ALA A 28 22.21 6.54 -2.37
CA ALA A 28 21.45 7.77 -2.57
C ALA A 28 20.68 8.16 -1.32
N ARG A 29 19.99 7.19 -0.68
CA ARG A 29 19.21 7.41 0.55
C ARG A 29 20.07 7.82 1.73
N ALA A 30 21.31 7.32 1.82
CA ALA A 30 22.24 7.62 2.90
C ALA A 30 22.84 9.04 2.82
N MET A 31 22.66 9.75 1.71
CA MET A 31 23.16 11.11 1.53
C MET A 31 22.48 12.08 2.51
N ARG A 32 23.31 12.89 3.19
CA ARG A 32 22.86 13.92 4.13
C ARG A 32 22.36 15.17 3.43
N ASP A 33 23.03 15.58 2.36
CA ASP A 33 22.64 16.74 1.58
C ASP A 33 21.37 16.43 0.78
N GLY A 34 20.34 17.25 0.96
CA GLY A 34 19.02 17.01 0.37
C GLY A 34 18.99 17.13 -1.15
N ALA A 35 19.74 18.10 -1.70
CA ALA A 35 19.78 18.35 -3.14
C ALA A 35 20.54 17.22 -3.86
N ALA A 36 21.71 16.86 -3.36
CA ALA A 36 22.52 15.78 -3.89
C ALA A 36 21.81 14.42 -3.74
N ARG A 37 21.10 14.19 -2.63
CA ARG A 37 20.22 13.02 -2.46
C ARG A 37 19.14 12.96 -3.54
N ALA A 38 18.41 14.04 -3.77
CA ALA A 38 17.35 14.08 -4.77
C ALA A 38 17.87 13.84 -6.19
N GLU A 39 19.00 14.47 -6.55
CA GLU A 39 19.65 14.25 -7.84
C GLU A 39 20.10 12.79 -8.00
N ARG A 40 20.76 12.22 -6.99
CA ARG A 40 21.24 10.83 -7.03
C ARG A 40 20.07 9.84 -7.12
N LEU A 41 19.00 10.05 -6.36
CA LEU A 41 17.77 9.25 -6.44
C LEU A 41 17.14 9.33 -7.82
N ARG A 42 17.10 10.50 -8.46
CA ARG A 42 16.57 10.65 -9.82
C ARG A 42 17.37 9.83 -10.84
N LEU A 43 18.70 9.90 -10.76
CA LEU A 43 19.59 9.16 -11.67
C LEU A 43 19.52 7.65 -11.44
N GLN A 44 19.62 7.19 -10.19
CA GLN A 44 19.57 5.76 -9.87
C GLN A 44 18.18 5.17 -10.06
N GLY A 45 17.13 5.93 -9.73
CA GLY A 45 15.74 5.54 -9.97
C GLY A 45 15.44 5.31 -11.45
N ALA A 46 16.03 6.10 -12.36
CA ALA A 46 15.91 5.86 -13.79
C ALA A 46 16.53 4.51 -14.21
N LEU A 47 17.68 4.14 -13.63
CA LEU A 47 18.32 2.85 -13.89
C LEU A 47 17.51 1.67 -13.33
N VAL A 48 16.96 1.82 -12.12
CA VAL A 48 16.05 0.83 -11.52
C VAL A 48 14.78 0.67 -12.37
N GLY A 49 14.22 1.78 -12.85
CA GLY A 49 13.05 1.77 -13.73
C GLY A 49 13.31 1.10 -15.07
N GLU A 50 14.48 1.34 -15.68
CA GLU A 50 14.89 0.66 -16.92
C GLU A 50 15.08 -0.83 -16.68
N ALA A 51 15.76 -1.21 -15.60
CA ALA A 51 15.96 -2.61 -15.22
C ALA A 51 14.65 -3.37 -15.03
N LEU A 52 13.68 -2.74 -14.34
CA LEU A 52 12.34 -3.31 -14.17
C LEU A 52 11.64 -3.48 -15.53
N ARG A 53 11.72 -2.46 -16.40
CA ARG A 53 11.04 -2.44 -17.71
C ARG A 53 11.63 -3.46 -18.69
N SER A 54 12.95 -3.62 -18.71
CA SER A 54 13.65 -4.63 -19.52
C SER A 54 13.58 -6.03 -18.93
N GLY A 55 13.17 -6.14 -17.66
CA GLY A 55 13.09 -7.38 -16.92
C GLY A 55 11.84 -8.22 -17.22
N PRO A 56 11.66 -9.32 -16.47
CA PRO A 56 10.47 -10.16 -16.57
C PRO A 56 9.21 -9.40 -16.17
N LYS A 57 8.06 -9.95 -16.56
CA LYS A 57 6.73 -9.40 -16.24
C LYS A 57 6.08 -10.23 -15.14
N VAL A 58 5.22 -9.61 -14.34
CA VAL A 58 4.35 -10.35 -13.43
C VAL A 58 3.37 -11.22 -14.20
N ARG A 59 2.93 -12.32 -13.58
CA ARG A 59 2.01 -13.28 -14.22
C ARG A 59 0.65 -12.65 -14.52
N ALA A 60 0.10 -11.92 -13.55
CA ALA A 60 -1.16 -11.22 -13.69
C ALA A 60 -1.31 -10.09 -12.66
N VAL A 61 -2.11 -9.09 -13.04
CA VAL A 61 -2.61 -8.05 -12.13
C VAL A 61 -4.11 -7.93 -12.31
N ARG A 62 -4.85 -7.84 -11.21
CA ARG A 62 -6.28 -7.54 -11.18
C ARG A 62 -6.56 -6.45 -10.16
N THR A 63 -7.33 -5.45 -10.57
CA THR A 63 -7.82 -4.41 -9.67
C THR A 63 -9.12 -4.86 -9.02
N LEU A 64 -9.18 -4.86 -7.70
CA LEU A 64 -10.35 -5.25 -6.92
C LEU A 64 -10.93 -3.99 -6.27
N PRO A 65 -11.99 -3.37 -6.83
CA PRO A 65 -12.58 -2.17 -6.23
C PRO A 65 -13.18 -2.48 -4.87
N ILE A 66 -13.01 -1.56 -3.91
CA ILE A 66 -13.43 -1.73 -2.52
C ILE A 66 -14.54 -0.72 -2.18
N THR A 67 -14.24 0.57 -2.35
CA THR A 67 -15.19 1.64 -2.04
C THR A 67 -14.86 2.91 -2.81
N THR A 68 -15.82 3.83 -2.89
CA THR A 68 -15.57 5.23 -3.24
C THR A 68 -15.68 6.09 -1.99
N LEU A 69 -14.90 7.17 -1.94
CA LEU A 69 -14.98 8.16 -0.88
C LEU A 69 -14.87 9.58 -1.44
N ALA A 70 -15.62 10.50 -0.83
CA ALA A 70 -15.47 11.92 -1.06
C ALA A 70 -14.27 12.42 -0.24
N TYR A 71 -13.25 12.90 -0.94
CA TYR A 71 -12.01 13.38 -0.34
C TYR A 71 -11.89 14.90 -0.53
N PRO A 72 -11.59 15.69 0.52
CA PRO A 72 -11.51 17.14 0.40
C PRO A 72 -10.49 17.59 -0.64
N THR A 73 -10.86 18.50 -1.54
CA THR A 73 -9.95 19.00 -2.59
C THR A 73 -8.73 19.71 -2.03
N ALA A 74 -8.89 20.36 -0.87
CA ALA A 74 -7.78 21.00 -0.16
C ALA A 74 -6.69 20.00 0.25
N TYR A 75 -7.06 18.75 0.57
CA TYR A 75 -6.10 17.69 0.88
C TYR A 75 -5.59 17.04 -0.40
N ALA A 76 -6.50 16.74 -1.34
CA ALA A 76 -6.17 16.07 -2.61
C ALA A 76 -5.13 16.83 -3.44
N LEU A 77 -5.23 18.16 -3.47
CA LEU A 77 -4.47 19.05 -4.33
C LEU A 77 -3.68 20.10 -3.53
N GLN A 78 -3.44 19.85 -2.24
CA GLN A 78 -2.67 20.74 -1.37
C GLN A 78 -3.12 22.21 -1.41
N GLY A 79 -4.43 22.45 -1.56
CA GLY A 79 -5.01 23.78 -1.64
C GLY A 79 -4.81 24.53 -2.98
N ALA A 80 -4.21 23.90 -3.99
CA ALA A 80 -3.96 24.50 -5.31
C ALA A 80 -5.25 24.94 -6.03
N ILE A 81 -6.36 24.20 -5.82
CA ILE A 81 -7.66 24.49 -6.46
C ILE A 81 -8.78 24.54 -5.43
N LYS A 82 -9.69 25.51 -5.62
CA LYS A 82 -10.98 25.58 -4.95
C LYS A 82 -12.07 25.10 -5.90
N LEU A 83 -12.70 23.95 -5.60
CA LEU A 83 -13.86 23.43 -6.34
C LEU A 83 -15.15 23.64 -5.55
N ALA A 84 -16.27 23.69 -6.27
CA ALA A 84 -17.61 23.66 -5.71
C ALA A 84 -18.43 22.54 -6.40
N PRO A 85 -18.77 21.44 -5.70
CA PRO A 85 -18.47 21.14 -4.30
C PRO A 85 -16.97 20.84 -4.04
N PRO A 86 -16.46 21.03 -2.80
CA PRO A 86 -15.02 20.95 -2.49
C PRO A 86 -14.52 19.52 -2.25
N PHE A 87 -14.93 18.58 -3.11
CA PHE A 87 -14.55 17.17 -3.01
C PHE A 87 -14.12 16.62 -4.37
N VAL A 88 -13.10 15.76 -4.34
CA VAL A 88 -12.85 14.77 -5.39
C VAL A 88 -13.42 13.43 -4.95
N ILE A 89 -13.85 12.61 -5.90
CA ILE A 89 -14.27 11.24 -5.61
C ILE A 89 -13.10 10.30 -5.89
N LEU A 90 -12.52 9.76 -4.84
CA LEU A 90 -11.50 8.72 -4.96
C LEU A 90 -12.19 7.36 -4.99
N THR A 91 -11.64 6.44 -5.78
CA THR A 91 -12.05 5.03 -5.76
C THR A 91 -10.89 4.20 -5.23
N HIS A 92 -11.03 3.70 -4.02
CA HIS A 92 -10.05 2.85 -3.37
C HIS A 92 -10.16 1.41 -3.92
N ARG A 93 -9.01 0.84 -4.28
CA ARG A 93 -8.90 -0.48 -4.91
C ARG A 93 -7.72 -1.22 -4.29
N ALA A 94 -7.91 -2.50 -4.04
CA ALA A 94 -6.80 -3.41 -3.87
C ALA A 94 -6.26 -3.86 -5.23
N LEU A 95 -5.02 -4.33 -5.26
CA LEU A 95 -4.46 -5.07 -6.37
C LEU A 95 -4.22 -6.52 -5.94
N LEU A 96 -4.76 -7.47 -6.71
CA LEU A 96 -4.30 -8.85 -6.70
C LEU A 96 -3.17 -8.98 -7.74
N VAL A 97 -1.98 -9.33 -7.28
CA VAL A 97 -0.80 -9.54 -8.11
C VAL A 97 -0.39 -11.00 -8.00
N GLN A 98 -0.23 -11.66 -9.14
CA GLN A 98 0.29 -13.01 -9.22
C GLN A 98 1.76 -12.96 -9.66
N LEU A 99 2.61 -13.50 -8.80
CA LEU A 99 4.07 -13.52 -8.94
C LEU A 99 4.49 -14.93 -9.35
N GLU A 100 5.16 -15.08 -10.48
CA GLU A 100 5.75 -16.35 -10.90
C GLU A 100 7.13 -16.46 -10.27
N VAL A 101 7.28 -17.30 -9.25
CA VAL A 101 8.53 -17.49 -8.51
C VAL A 101 8.93 -18.95 -8.51
N GLU A 102 10.15 -19.24 -8.05
CA GLU A 102 10.57 -20.63 -7.83
C GLU A 102 9.62 -21.30 -6.83
N GLY A 103 9.03 -22.44 -7.23
CA GLY A 103 8.01 -23.14 -6.43
C GLY A 103 6.56 -22.80 -6.78
N GLY A 104 6.33 -21.91 -7.76
CA GLY A 104 5.00 -21.68 -8.35
C GLY A 104 4.49 -20.25 -8.20
N ILE A 105 3.18 -20.08 -8.35
CA ILE A 105 2.53 -18.77 -8.29
C ILE A 105 2.31 -18.37 -6.83
N LYS A 106 2.67 -17.12 -6.51
CA LYS A 106 2.37 -16.46 -5.24
C LYS A 106 1.39 -15.31 -5.43
N ASN A 107 0.39 -15.23 -4.56
CA ASN A 107 -0.65 -14.20 -4.63
C ASN A 107 -0.40 -13.12 -3.58
N LEU A 108 -0.18 -11.89 -4.05
CA LEU A 108 -0.08 -10.69 -3.23
C LEU A 108 -1.38 -9.89 -3.33
N LEU A 109 -1.92 -9.49 -2.19
CA LEU A 109 -2.91 -8.41 -2.09
C LEU A 109 -2.21 -7.12 -1.65
N PHE A 110 -2.22 -6.12 -2.51
CA PHE A 110 -1.72 -4.77 -2.22
C PHE A 110 -2.90 -3.84 -1.90
N ASN A 111 -2.83 -3.11 -0.79
CA ASN A 111 -3.89 -2.24 -0.26
C ASN A 111 -5.27 -2.94 -0.07
N PRO A 112 -5.38 -4.14 0.55
CA PRO A 112 -6.66 -4.80 0.82
C PRO A 112 -7.40 -4.23 2.03
N SER A 113 -7.66 -2.91 2.04
CA SER A 113 -8.30 -2.24 3.17
C SER A 113 -9.68 -2.79 3.48
N ASP A 114 -10.02 -2.84 4.77
CA ASP A 114 -11.36 -3.18 5.23
C ASP A 114 -12.25 -1.94 5.28
N PRO A 115 -13.22 -1.76 4.37
CA PRO A 115 -14.03 -0.55 4.30
C PRO A 115 -15.01 -0.39 5.47
N ILE A 116 -15.27 -1.48 6.22
CA ILE A 116 -16.13 -1.43 7.41
C ILE A 116 -15.30 -0.90 8.58
N ALA A 117 -14.11 -1.46 8.80
CA ALA A 117 -13.20 -1.04 9.85
C ALA A 117 -12.64 0.37 9.62
N ALA A 118 -12.34 0.74 8.36
CA ALA A 118 -11.86 2.07 7.98
C ALA A 118 -12.75 3.21 8.48
N ARG A 119 -14.05 2.97 8.71
CA ARG A 119 -14.98 3.98 9.26
C ARG A 119 -14.60 4.45 10.67
N ALA A 120 -13.82 3.64 11.40
CA ALA A 120 -13.31 3.99 12.73
C ALA A 120 -12.16 5.01 12.69
N THR A 121 -11.60 5.32 11.51
CA THR A 121 -10.61 6.38 11.39
C THR A 121 -11.20 7.71 11.89
N PRO A 122 -10.48 8.46 12.75
CA PRO A 122 -11.02 9.68 13.35
C PRO A 122 -11.55 10.71 12.34
N PHE A 123 -10.90 10.87 11.18
CA PHE A 123 -11.41 11.68 10.09
C PHE A 123 -12.80 11.23 9.61
N PHE A 124 -12.97 9.95 9.25
CA PHE A 124 -14.24 9.42 8.78
C PHE A 124 -15.31 9.40 9.88
N ALA A 125 -14.95 9.04 11.10
CA ALA A 125 -15.87 9.06 12.24
C ALA A 125 -16.44 10.47 12.48
N ARG A 126 -15.60 11.51 12.42
CA ARG A 126 -16.05 12.92 12.52
C ARG A 126 -16.92 13.33 11.35
N LEU A 127 -16.59 12.91 10.13
CA LEU A 127 -17.38 13.21 8.93
C LEU A 127 -18.77 12.57 9.01
N ILE A 128 -18.84 11.29 9.41
CA ILE A 128 -20.09 10.55 9.61
C ILE A 128 -20.92 11.22 10.72
N ALA A 129 -20.30 11.60 11.84
CA ALA A 129 -21.00 12.31 12.91
C ALA A 129 -21.59 13.66 12.45
N ARG A 130 -20.91 14.36 11.54
CA ARG A 130 -21.37 15.65 11.00
C ARG A 130 -22.48 15.51 9.94
N LEU A 131 -22.35 14.54 9.03
CA LEU A 131 -23.28 14.34 7.91
C LEU A 131 -24.49 13.46 8.28
N GLY A 132 -24.35 12.65 9.32
CA GLY A 132 -25.27 11.58 9.65
C GLY A 132 -25.03 10.31 8.83
N GLU A 133 -25.30 9.16 9.45
CA GLU A 133 -25.08 7.82 8.88
C GLU A 133 -25.67 7.63 7.48
N ARG A 134 -26.95 7.93 7.31
CA ARG A 134 -27.67 7.72 6.05
C ARG A 134 -27.11 8.53 4.88
N LEU A 135 -26.63 9.76 5.14
CA LEU A 135 -26.06 10.60 4.10
C LEU A 135 -24.64 10.14 3.76
N ALA A 136 -23.84 9.81 4.77
CA ALA A 136 -22.50 9.27 4.57
C ALA A 136 -22.53 7.96 3.76
N GLU A 137 -23.48 7.06 4.04
CA GLU A 137 -23.65 5.83 3.26
C GLU A 137 -24.05 6.09 1.80
N LYS A 138 -24.94 7.05 1.55
CA LYS A 138 -25.34 7.41 0.17
C LYS A 138 -24.20 8.00 -0.66
N LEU A 139 -23.21 8.62 0.00
CA LEU A 139 -22.01 9.17 -0.66
C LEU A 139 -20.93 8.11 -0.92
N GLN A 140 -21.06 6.91 -0.35
CA GLN A 140 -20.12 5.82 -0.51
C GLN A 140 -20.71 4.72 -1.39
N ARG A 141 -20.17 4.55 -2.60
CA ARG A 141 -20.37 3.32 -3.36
C ARG A 141 -19.50 2.21 -2.78
N ARG A 142 -20.12 1.18 -2.21
CA ARG A 142 -19.45 -0.09 -1.84
C ARG A 142 -19.46 -1.05 -3.03
N PHE A 143 -18.37 -1.79 -3.17
CA PHE A 143 -18.22 -2.88 -4.13
C PHE A 143 -18.35 -4.23 -3.42
N PRO A 144 -18.47 -5.36 -4.15
CA PRO A 144 -18.46 -6.68 -3.53
C PRO A 144 -17.24 -6.88 -2.63
N PRO A 145 -17.35 -7.62 -1.50
CA PRO A 145 -16.20 -7.95 -0.66
C PRO A 145 -15.06 -8.59 -1.46
N ILE A 146 -13.81 -8.37 -1.05
CA ILE A 146 -12.62 -8.90 -1.75
C ILE A 146 -12.72 -10.42 -1.90
N GLU A 147 -13.21 -11.13 -0.88
CA GLU A 147 -13.39 -12.58 -0.88
C GLU A 147 -14.37 -13.05 -1.98
N ALA A 148 -15.40 -12.25 -2.25
CA ALA A 148 -16.32 -12.53 -3.35
C ALA A 148 -15.64 -12.34 -4.71
N GLN A 149 -14.88 -11.25 -4.86
CA GLN A 149 -14.13 -10.98 -6.08
C GLN A 149 -13.02 -12.01 -6.33
N LEU A 150 -12.35 -12.49 -5.28
CA LEU A 150 -11.37 -13.57 -5.37
C LEU A 150 -12.01 -14.88 -5.83
N ARG A 151 -13.18 -15.23 -5.28
CA ARG A 151 -13.92 -16.43 -5.69
C ARG A 151 -14.34 -16.37 -7.16
N ASP A 152 -14.75 -15.20 -7.65
CA ASP A 152 -15.07 -15.00 -9.08
C ASP A 152 -13.84 -15.20 -9.98
N LEU A 153 -12.62 -15.07 -9.43
CA LEU A 153 -11.36 -15.37 -10.08
C LEU A 153 -10.86 -16.80 -9.83
N GLY A 154 -11.64 -17.64 -9.14
CA GLY A 154 -11.26 -19.01 -8.79
C GLY A 154 -10.24 -19.12 -7.66
N LEU A 155 -10.07 -18.07 -6.85
CA LEU A 155 -9.16 -18.02 -5.70
C LEU A 155 -9.93 -18.05 -4.38
N SER A 156 -9.34 -18.70 -3.37
CA SER A 156 -9.86 -18.66 -2.01
C SER A 156 -9.04 -17.68 -1.15
N PRO A 157 -9.58 -17.16 -0.03
CA PRO A 157 -8.80 -16.30 0.87
C PRO A 157 -7.52 -16.98 1.43
N GLU A 158 -7.54 -18.31 1.57
CA GLU A 158 -6.38 -19.12 1.99
C GLU A 158 -5.26 -19.14 0.94
N SER A 159 -5.56 -18.84 -0.32
CA SER A 159 -4.57 -18.81 -1.40
C SER A 159 -3.75 -17.51 -1.44
N ILE A 160 -4.06 -16.54 -0.58
CA ILE A 160 -3.29 -15.29 -0.47
C ILE A 160 -2.04 -15.54 0.38
N ASP A 161 -0.87 -15.36 -0.23
CA ASP A 161 0.43 -15.57 0.42
C ASP A 161 0.94 -14.30 1.11
N LEU A 162 0.71 -13.13 0.49
CA LEU A 162 1.25 -11.86 0.95
C LEU A 162 0.16 -10.78 1.01
N ILE A 163 0.27 -9.94 2.02
CA ILE A 163 -0.41 -8.66 2.11
C ILE A 163 0.66 -7.58 2.23
N ALA A 164 0.48 -6.48 1.52
CA ALA A 164 1.27 -5.28 1.71
C ALA A 164 0.39 -4.04 1.52
N PHE A 165 0.83 -2.93 2.09
CA PHE A 165 0.22 -1.63 1.92
C PHE A 165 1.25 -0.63 1.42
N ASP A 166 0.84 0.41 0.72
CA ASP A 166 1.68 1.58 0.54
C ASP A 166 1.97 2.25 1.89
N HIS A 167 0.97 2.38 2.76
CA HIS A 167 1.07 2.93 4.12
C HIS A 167 -0.13 2.51 4.97
N PHE A 168 -0.17 2.89 6.25
CA PHE A 168 -1.17 2.41 7.20
C PHE A 168 -2.33 3.38 7.53
N HIS A 169 -2.49 4.49 6.80
CA HIS A 169 -3.69 5.32 6.99
C HIS A 169 -4.95 4.50 6.75
N THR A 170 -5.92 4.68 7.64
CA THR A 170 -7.24 4.05 7.59
C THR A 170 -7.27 2.53 7.73
N GLN A 171 -6.11 1.92 8.00
CA GLN A 171 -6.01 0.47 8.03
C GLN A 171 -6.37 -0.10 9.41
N ASP A 172 -7.08 -1.23 9.37
CA ASP A 172 -7.26 -2.13 10.50
C ASP A 172 -6.78 -3.50 10.04
N LEU A 173 -5.67 -3.96 10.60
CA LEU A 173 -5.03 -5.22 10.22
C LEU A 173 -5.74 -6.42 10.85
N ARG A 174 -6.50 -6.23 11.93
CA ARG A 174 -7.12 -7.31 12.69
C ARG A 174 -8.14 -8.12 11.87
N PRO A 175 -9.06 -7.52 11.08
CA PRO A 175 -9.92 -8.29 10.19
C PRO A 175 -9.16 -9.11 9.14
N LEU A 176 -7.97 -8.66 8.72
CA LEU A 176 -7.19 -9.29 7.66
C LEU A 176 -6.38 -10.48 8.18
N LEU A 177 -5.65 -10.27 9.29
CA LEU A 177 -4.66 -11.19 9.84
C LEU A 177 -5.12 -11.92 11.10
N GLY A 178 -6.28 -11.53 11.64
CA GLY A 178 -6.78 -11.98 12.94
C GLY A 178 -6.22 -11.15 14.08
N SER A 179 -6.71 -11.42 15.29
CA SER A 179 -6.14 -10.88 16.52
C SER A 179 -6.22 -11.92 17.64
N ASN A 180 -5.16 -12.01 18.43
CA ASN A 180 -5.10 -12.77 19.68
C ASN A 180 -5.95 -12.12 20.78
N GLU A 181 -6.37 -10.86 20.58
CA GLU A 181 -7.34 -10.19 21.43
C GLU A 181 -8.74 -10.24 20.82
N PRO A 182 -9.78 -10.53 21.62
CA PRO A 182 -11.15 -10.46 21.14
C PRO A 182 -11.57 -9.01 20.88
N ARG A 183 -12.66 -8.85 20.14
CA ARG A 183 -13.38 -7.57 20.08
C ARG A 183 -13.83 -7.13 21.47
N PRO A 184 -14.14 -5.83 21.68
CA PRO A 184 -14.71 -5.35 22.94
C PRO A 184 -15.99 -6.09 23.40
N ASP A 185 -16.72 -6.70 22.45
CA ASP A 185 -17.91 -7.52 22.73
C ASP A 185 -17.61 -9.01 23.03
N GLY A 186 -16.33 -9.37 23.18
CA GLY A 186 -15.87 -10.72 23.51
C GLY A 186 -15.75 -11.67 22.31
N ARG A 187 -16.17 -11.28 21.10
CA ARG A 187 -16.06 -12.16 19.92
C ARG A 187 -14.62 -12.25 19.41
N ALA A 188 -14.18 -13.45 19.06
CA ALA A 188 -12.89 -13.66 18.40
C ALA A 188 -12.80 -12.94 17.05
N ILE A 189 -11.59 -12.52 16.67
CA ILE A 189 -11.30 -11.93 15.36
C ILE A 189 -10.50 -12.95 14.56
N HIS A 190 -11.21 -13.68 13.69
CA HIS A 190 -10.58 -14.63 12.79
C HIS A 190 -9.98 -13.91 11.56
N PRO A 191 -8.81 -14.35 11.07
CA PRO A 191 -8.21 -13.81 9.86
C PRO A 191 -9.10 -14.03 8.65
N ARG A 192 -9.33 -12.99 7.85
CA ARG A 192 -9.86 -13.12 6.49
C ARG A 192 -8.88 -13.86 5.58
N PHE A 193 -7.58 -13.63 5.75
CA PHE A 193 -6.51 -14.23 4.94
C PHE A 193 -5.57 -15.05 5.83
N PRO A 194 -5.94 -16.30 6.18
CA PRO A 194 -5.28 -17.04 7.26
C PRO A 194 -3.81 -17.38 6.99
N ASN A 195 -3.43 -17.56 5.72
CA ASN A 195 -2.06 -17.95 5.33
C ASN A 195 -1.16 -16.76 4.98
N ALA A 196 -1.71 -15.55 4.90
CA ALA A 196 -0.97 -14.39 4.42
C ALA A 196 0.06 -13.91 5.45
N LEU A 197 1.25 -13.57 4.97
CA LEU A 197 2.24 -12.77 5.70
C LEU A 197 2.10 -11.31 5.31
N LEU A 198 2.24 -10.41 6.28
CA LEU A 198 2.23 -8.97 6.07
C LEU A 198 3.67 -8.46 5.87
N LEU A 199 3.92 -7.81 4.74
CA LEU A 199 5.10 -6.97 4.56
C LEU A 199 4.76 -5.56 5.08
N ALA A 200 5.36 -5.18 6.21
CA ALA A 200 5.08 -3.93 6.89
C ALA A 200 6.33 -3.04 6.94
N PRO A 201 6.30 -1.81 6.42
CA PRO A 201 7.37 -0.85 6.67
C PRO A 201 7.55 -0.67 8.18
N ARG A 202 8.78 -0.85 8.66
CA ARG A 202 9.07 -0.71 10.09
C ARG A 202 8.63 0.66 10.63
N ALA A 203 8.92 1.71 9.88
CA ALA A 203 8.53 3.08 10.23
C ALA A 203 7.01 3.22 10.40
N GLU A 204 6.19 2.67 9.49
CA GLU A 204 4.73 2.70 9.64
C GLU A 204 4.24 1.89 10.86
N TRP A 205 4.89 0.75 11.12
CA TRP A 205 4.52 -0.12 12.24
C TRP A 205 4.81 0.53 13.60
N GLU A 206 5.98 1.17 13.71
CA GLU A 206 6.44 1.85 14.92
C GLU A 206 5.72 3.19 15.14
N ASP A 207 5.46 3.97 14.09
CA ASP A 207 4.72 5.23 14.18
C ASP A 207 3.33 5.06 14.80
N TRP A 208 2.70 3.90 14.60
CA TRP A 208 1.38 3.59 15.17
C TRP A 208 1.37 3.68 16.71
N ASP A 209 2.51 3.41 17.36
CA ASP A 209 2.63 3.40 18.82
C ASP A 209 2.76 4.83 19.40
N ASP A 210 3.25 5.78 18.61
CA ASP A 210 3.37 7.21 19.00
C ASP A 210 3.12 8.15 17.80
N LEU A 211 1.85 8.20 17.37
CA LEU A 211 1.45 8.97 16.20
C LEU A 211 1.59 10.48 16.41
N HIS A 212 2.25 11.15 15.47
CA HIS A 212 2.21 12.60 15.38
C HIS A 212 0.75 13.11 15.31
N PRO A 213 0.38 14.23 15.96
CA PRO A 213 -1.01 14.71 15.98
C PRO A 213 -1.67 14.92 14.62
N PHE A 214 -0.88 15.23 13.58
CA PHE A 214 -1.38 15.33 12.19
C PHE A 214 -1.68 13.96 11.55
N GLU A 215 -0.95 12.92 11.92
CA GLU A 215 -1.16 11.54 11.44
C GLU A 215 -2.29 10.84 12.22
N ALA A 216 -2.45 11.16 13.50
CA ALA A 216 -3.46 10.56 14.39
C ALA A 216 -4.90 10.71 13.87
N ALA A 217 -5.17 11.67 12.99
CA ALA A 217 -6.47 11.83 12.35
C ALA A 217 -6.80 10.71 11.35
N TRP A 218 -5.79 10.02 10.83
CA TRP A 218 -5.87 9.07 9.72
C TRP A 218 -5.64 7.62 10.14
N PHE A 219 -4.98 7.38 11.26
CA PHE A 219 -4.77 6.04 11.81
C PHE A 219 -5.94 5.56 12.67
N ILE A 220 -6.24 4.26 12.60
CA ILE A 220 -7.09 3.59 13.57
C ILE A 220 -6.20 3.19 14.73
N ARG A 221 -6.28 3.87 15.88
CA ARG A 221 -5.35 3.68 17.02
C ARG A 221 -5.09 2.21 17.39
N ASP A 222 -6.14 1.39 17.35
CA ASP A 222 -6.07 -0.03 17.72
C ASP A 222 -5.90 -0.98 16.52
N GLY A 223 -5.65 -0.47 15.32
CA GLY A 223 -5.71 -1.23 14.07
C GLY A 223 -4.68 -2.36 13.95
N LYS A 224 -3.59 -2.32 14.73
CA LYS A 224 -2.63 -3.43 14.85
C LYS A 224 -2.73 -4.23 16.16
N ARG A 225 -3.65 -3.86 17.07
CA ARG A 225 -3.68 -4.44 18.42
C ARG A 225 -3.98 -5.94 18.41
N GLY A 226 -3.10 -6.71 19.05
CA GLY A 226 -3.19 -8.15 19.16
C GLY A 226 -2.98 -8.92 17.85
N VAL A 227 -2.58 -8.27 16.75
CA VAL A 227 -2.17 -8.97 15.53
C VAL A 227 -1.01 -9.90 15.87
N ASP A 228 -1.06 -11.13 15.36
CA ASP A 228 0.01 -12.10 15.54
C ASP A 228 1.28 -11.64 14.80
N GLU A 229 2.27 -11.17 15.56
CA GLU A 229 3.53 -10.67 15.02
C GLU A 229 4.32 -11.74 14.25
N SER A 230 4.05 -13.04 14.47
CA SER A 230 4.67 -14.10 13.65
C SER A 230 4.25 -14.02 12.17
N LYS A 231 3.12 -13.35 11.87
CA LYS A 231 2.66 -13.07 10.50
C LYS A 231 3.19 -11.77 9.93
N VAL A 232 3.93 -10.98 10.71
CA VAL A 232 4.41 -9.66 10.30
C VAL A 232 5.91 -9.73 10.00
N ILE A 233 6.29 -9.27 8.82
CA ILE A 233 7.69 -9.12 8.40
C ILE A 233 7.95 -7.62 8.27
N LEU A 234 8.73 -7.09 9.22
CA LEU A 234 9.11 -5.69 9.24
C LEU A 234 10.20 -5.41 8.20
N THR A 235 10.01 -4.37 7.39
CA THR A 235 10.86 -4.07 6.24
C THR A 235 11.47 -2.68 6.35
N ASP A 236 12.79 -2.59 6.12
CA ASP A 236 13.57 -1.35 6.14
C ASP A 236 14.17 -1.01 4.76
N HIS A 237 13.99 -1.90 3.78
CA HIS A 237 14.68 -1.86 2.49
C HIS A 237 13.70 -1.69 1.33
N ASP A 238 14.21 -1.25 0.19
CA ASP A 238 13.54 -1.47 -1.08
C ASP A 238 13.54 -2.99 -1.37
N LEU A 239 12.47 -3.51 -1.95
CA LEU A 239 12.27 -4.96 -2.11
C LEU A 239 12.02 -5.35 -3.57
N SER A 240 12.65 -6.43 -4.00
CA SER A 240 12.17 -7.23 -5.12
C SER A 240 11.18 -8.24 -4.56
N LEU A 241 9.99 -8.30 -5.14
CA LEU A 241 8.95 -9.27 -4.79
C LEU A 241 9.01 -10.50 -5.71
N GLY A 242 10.11 -10.66 -6.44
CA GLY A 242 10.28 -11.64 -7.52
C GLY A 242 10.19 -11.01 -8.90
N PRO A 243 10.13 -11.85 -9.95
CA PRO A 243 10.11 -11.40 -11.34
C PRO A 243 9.03 -10.35 -11.65
N GLY A 244 9.45 -9.16 -12.07
CA GLY A 244 8.58 -8.10 -12.57
C GLY A 244 7.86 -7.25 -11.51
N ALA A 245 8.15 -7.44 -10.22
CA ALA A 245 7.52 -6.68 -9.14
C ALA A 245 8.56 -6.17 -8.13
N ILE A 246 8.51 -4.87 -7.85
CA ILE A 246 9.34 -4.24 -6.82
C ILE A 246 8.49 -3.34 -5.92
N LEU A 247 8.88 -3.22 -4.65
CA LEU A 247 8.26 -2.35 -3.67
C LEU A 247 9.33 -1.38 -3.17
N LEU A 248 9.20 -0.11 -3.53
CA LEU A 248 10.21 0.91 -3.25
C LEU A 248 9.71 1.87 -2.17
N LYS A 249 10.56 2.18 -1.20
CA LYS A 249 10.31 3.22 -0.21
C LYS A 249 10.20 4.57 -0.90
N THR A 250 9.07 5.21 -0.70
CA THR A 250 8.72 6.51 -1.26
C THR A 250 8.10 7.36 -0.16
N PRO A 251 8.86 7.66 0.92
CA PRO A 251 8.35 8.42 2.05
C PRO A 251 8.01 9.85 1.60
N GLY A 252 7.04 10.45 2.26
CA GLY A 252 6.51 11.76 1.89
C GLY A 252 5.11 11.95 2.44
N HIS A 253 4.14 11.18 1.90
CA HIS A 253 2.78 11.16 2.44
C HIS A 253 2.74 10.71 3.90
N THR A 254 3.49 9.64 4.20
CA THR A 254 3.81 9.18 5.56
C THR A 254 5.30 8.87 5.66
N SER A 255 5.78 8.59 6.88
CA SER A 255 7.19 8.32 7.16
C SER A 255 7.71 7.04 6.49
N GLY A 256 6.84 6.04 6.32
CA GLY A 256 7.17 4.74 5.76
C GLY A 256 6.42 4.40 4.48
N ASN A 257 5.79 5.38 3.83
CA ASN A 257 5.08 5.16 2.57
C ASN A 257 5.98 4.47 1.53
N GLN A 258 5.45 3.48 0.84
CA GLN A 258 6.09 2.73 -0.24
C GLN A 258 5.21 2.65 -1.49
N THR A 259 5.83 2.46 -2.65
CA THR A 259 5.15 2.35 -3.93
C THR A 259 5.43 0.99 -4.55
N LEU A 260 4.36 0.29 -4.93
CA LEU A 260 4.45 -0.96 -5.68
C LEU A 260 4.61 -0.62 -7.17
N PHE A 261 5.66 -1.16 -7.80
CA PHE A 261 5.86 -1.09 -9.24
C PHE A 261 5.79 -2.49 -9.86
N LEU A 262 4.99 -2.61 -10.93
CA LEU A 262 4.72 -3.87 -11.62
C LEU A 262 5.01 -3.72 -13.11
N ASN A 263 5.91 -4.55 -13.65
CA ASN A 263 6.09 -4.68 -15.08
C ASN A 263 5.07 -5.66 -15.64
N THR A 264 4.26 -5.20 -16.60
CA THR A 264 3.18 -5.97 -17.23
C THR A 264 3.34 -5.97 -18.74
N GLU A 265 2.48 -6.69 -19.45
CA GLU A 265 2.40 -6.63 -20.92
C GLU A 265 2.16 -5.22 -21.48
N ARG A 266 1.58 -4.32 -20.66
CA ARG A 266 1.28 -2.92 -21.06
C ARG A 266 2.35 -1.94 -20.57
N GLY A 267 3.44 -2.43 -19.99
CA GLY A 267 4.51 -1.63 -19.40
C GLY A 267 4.46 -1.61 -17.87
N VAL A 268 5.23 -0.70 -17.29
CA VAL A 268 5.39 -0.55 -15.83
C VAL A 268 4.31 0.37 -15.26
N PHE A 269 3.62 -0.09 -14.23
CA PHE A 269 2.63 0.67 -13.46
C PHE A 269 3.08 0.83 -12.01
N GLY A 270 2.92 2.02 -11.46
CA GLY A 270 3.11 2.32 -10.03
C GLY A 270 1.78 2.45 -9.31
N CYS A 271 1.70 1.98 -8.06
CA CYS A 271 0.54 2.14 -7.18
C CYS A 271 0.97 2.59 -5.78
N SER A 272 0.49 3.77 -5.38
CA SER A 272 0.66 4.36 -4.05
C SER A 272 -0.29 5.56 -3.89
N GLU A 273 -0.66 5.90 -2.66
CA GLU A 273 -1.37 7.15 -2.31
C GLU A 273 -0.49 8.42 -2.37
N ASN A 274 0.78 8.33 -2.81
CA ASN A 274 1.64 9.50 -3.06
C ASN A 274 1.13 10.48 -4.14
N GLY A 275 0.04 10.16 -4.83
CA GLY A 275 -0.62 11.06 -5.77
C GLY A 275 -2.11 10.74 -5.93
N THR A 276 -2.94 11.77 -5.99
CA THR A 276 -4.41 11.63 -6.09
C THR A 276 -4.93 11.74 -7.53
N SER A 277 -4.07 12.16 -8.47
CA SER A 277 -4.42 12.40 -9.87
C SER A 277 -3.21 12.20 -10.80
N ALA A 278 -3.43 12.20 -12.12
CA ALA A 278 -2.35 12.11 -13.09
C ALA A 278 -1.38 13.32 -12.99
N ASP A 279 -1.89 14.51 -12.69
CA ASP A 279 -1.10 15.72 -12.48
C ASP A 279 -0.10 15.57 -11.32
N SER A 280 -0.42 14.76 -10.29
CA SER A 280 0.50 14.45 -9.20
C SER A 280 1.77 13.69 -9.66
N TRP A 281 1.65 12.90 -10.73
CA TRP A 281 2.73 12.06 -11.25
C TRP A 281 3.46 12.67 -12.45
N SER A 282 2.85 13.66 -13.10
CA SER A 282 3.42 14.42 -14.21
C SER A 282 3.32 15.94 -13.95
N PRO A 283 3.94 16.45 -12.87
CA PRO A 283 3.74 17.83 -12.43
C PRO A 283 4.18 18.88 -13.47
N TYR A 284 5.16 18.58 -14.32
CA TYR A 284 5.59 19.49 -15.39
C TYR A 284 4.59 19.61 -16.55
N GLU A 285 3.67 18.66 -16.68
CA GLU A 285 2.58 18.68 -17.67
C GLU A 285 1.25 19.13 -17.06
N SER A 286 1.21 19.30 -15.74
CA SER A 286 0.03 19.71 -14.99
C SER A 286 -0.45 21.09 -15.41
N ARG A 287 -1.77 21.24 -15.52
CA ARG A 287 -2.44 22.56 -15.68
C ARG A 287 -3.04 23.07 -14.37
N ILE A 288 -2.86 22.32 -13.28
CA ILE A 288 -3.24 22.76 -11.94
C ILE A 288 -2.28 23.90 -11.53
N PRO A 289 -2.82 25.09 -11.16
CA PRO A 289 -2.00 26.26 -10.80
C PRO A 289 -1.06 26.03 -9.61
#